data_AF-A0A0N0N5U5-F1
#
_entry.id   AF-A0A0N0N5U5-F1
#
_cell.length_a   1.000
_cell.length_b   1.000
_cell.length_c   1.000
_cell.angle_alpha   90.00
_cell.angle_beta   90.00
_cell.angle_gamma   90.00
#
_symmetry.space_group_name_H-M   'P 1'
#
loop_
_entity.id
_entity.type
_entity.pdbx_description
1 polymer ?
#
loop_
_entity_poly.entity_id
_entity_poly.type
_entity_poly.pdbx_seq_one_letter_code
_entity_poly.pdbx_strand_id
1 'polypeptide(L)'
;MHKATHHFDLVNWWLDSVPETVYAQGGLFFYGAEAGRRHGLARPYDRAHGRPAADTDPFALRLADAPVLRSLYLDAEAADGYHRDRNVFGPGVSIEDDMAVLVRYASGATLTYHLTAYAPWEGYRIAFNGSAGRLELLVEESAWTRPGASGAVTDPVPHAGTGGRTELLLRPFWEPPREVRTATGEGGLGGGDARMLADLFGDRTPDPLGRAADATAGARSLVTGLAANLSLETGAVVRTREVLDVLDA
;
A
#
# COMPACT_ATOMS: atom_id res chain seq x y z
N MET A 1 3.64 -4.41 10.45
CA MET A 1 4.16 -4.35 9.07
C MET A 1 3.13 -3.60 8.24
N HIS A 2 3.50 -2.45 7.66
CA HIS A 2 2.56 -1.61 6.91
C HIS A 2 2.39 -2.14 5.47
N LYS A 3 1.19 -2.02 4.87
CA LYS A 3 0.94 -2.32 3.44
C LYS A 3 1.93 -1.59 2.50
N ALA A 4 2.56 -0.51 2.96
CA ALA A 4 3.38 0.39 2.14
C ALA A 4 4.79 -0.11 1.84
N THR A 5 5.21 -1.26 2.38
CA THR A 5 6.57 -1.80 2.17
C THR A 5 6.92 -1.95 0.69
N HIS A 6 5.98 -2.41 -0.15
CA HIS A 6 6.20 -2.49 -1.59
C HIS A 6 6.52 -1.13 -2.25
N HIS A 7 6.00 0.00 -1.74
CA HIS A 7 6.42 1.32 -2.23
C HIS A 7 7.87 1.64 -1.88
N PHE A 8 8.31 1.28 -0.66
CA PHE A 8 9.71 1.47 -0.26
C PHE A 8 10.64 0.57 -1.06
N ASP A 9 10.21 -0.65 -1.40
CA ASP A 9 10.95 -1.54 -2.29
C ASP A 9 11.16 -0.90 -3.68
N LEU A 10 10.08 -0.40 -4.29
CA LEU A 10 10.16 0.32 -5.57
C LEU A 10 11.12 1.51 -5.51
N VAL A 11 11.08 2.32 -4.43
CA VAL A 11 11.99 3.46 -4.27
C VAL A 11 13.44 3.01 -4.09
N ASN A 12 13.69 1.96 -3.30
CA ASN A 12 15.02 1.39 -3.12
C ASN A 12 15.60 0.93 -4.46
N TRP A 13 14.80 0.24 -5.27
CA TRP A 13 15.16 -0.22 -6.61
C TRP A 13 15.40 0.94 -7.58
N TRP A 14 14.49 1.91 -7.66
CA TRP A 14 14.62 3.07 -8.56
C TRP A 14 15.83 3.94 -8.24
N LEU A 15 16.18 4.07 -6.96
CA LEU A 15 17.33 4.85 -6.52
C LEU A 15 18.63 4.04 -6.48
N ASP A 16 18.56 2.72 -6.65
CA ASP A 16 19.64 1.78 -6.36
C ASP A 16 20.31 2.10 -5.02
N SER A 17 19.49 2.22 -3.97
CA SER A 17 19.95 2.71 -2.67
C SER A 17 19.19 2.11 -1.50
N VAL A 18 19.78 2.22 -0.31
CA VAL A 18 19.25 1.68 0.94
C VAL A 18 18.89 2.81 1.91
N PRO A 19 17.83 2.63 2.73
CA PRO A 19 17.42 3.60 3.73
C PRO A 19 18.43 3.62 4.89
N GLU A 20 18.83 4.81 5.33
CA GLU A 20 19.80 5.03 6.43
C GLU A 20 19.10 5.51 7.71
N THR A 21 18.23 6.52 7.60
CA THR A 21 17.47 7.03 8.74
C THR A 21 16.01 7.26 8.37
N VAL A 22 15.12 7.00 9.32
CA VAL A 22 13.67 7.17 9.16
C VAL A 22 13.13 8.01 10.31
N TYR A 23 12.25 8.95 9.98
CA TYR A 23 11.43 9.68 10.94
C TYR A 23 9.96 9.62 10.50
N ALA A 24 9.04 9.40 11.42
CA ALA A 24 7.62 9.28 11.11
C ALA A 24 6.75 10.05 12.10
N GLN A 25 5.61 10.52 11.60
CA GLN A 25 4.50 11.09 12.36
C GLN A 25 3.21 10.55 11.76
N GLY A 26 2.21 10.26 12.59
CA GLY A 26 0.97 9.67 12.12
C GLY A 26 0.00 9.40 13.26
N GLY A 27 -1.16 8.87 12.92
CA GLY A 27 -2.16 8.50 13.90
C GLY A 27 -3.41 7.88 13.27
N LEU A 28 -4.38 7.63 14.14
CA LEU A 28 -5.73 7.23 13.77
C LEU A 28 -6.63 8.46 13.60
N PHE A 29 -6.89 8.82 12.36
CA PHE A 29 -7.73 9.95 12.00
C PHE A 29 -9.15 9.53 11.57
N PHE A 30 -9.30 8.45 10.81
CA PHE A 30 -10.57 8.11 10.17
C PHE A 30 -11.22 6.86 10.75
N TYR A 31 -10.47 5.77 10.90
CA TYR A 31 -10.93 4.49 11.39
C TYR A 31 -10.86 4.37 12.92
N GLY A 32 -11.47 3.31 13.45
CA GLY A 32 -11.54 3.02 14.87
C GLY A 32 -12.70 3.70 15.61
N ALA A 33 -12.93 3.25 16.83
CA ALA A 33 -14.13 3.59 17.60
C ALA A 33 -14.28 5.09 17.91
N GLU A 34 -13.19 5.78 18.20
CA GLU A 34 -13.24 7.22 18.47
C GLU A 34 -13.58 8.02 17.22
N ALA A 35 -12.85 7.80 16.13
CA ALA A 35 -13.09 8.47 14.86
C ALA A 35 -14.49 8.14 14.30
N GLY A 36 -14.91 6.88 14.40
CA GLY A 36 -16.26 6.45 14.00
C GLY A 36 -17.37 7.21 14.75
N ARG A 37 -17.22 7.44 16.06
CA ARG A 37 -18.17 8.29 16.82
C ARG A 37 -18.08 9.75 16.40
N ARG A 38 -16.86 10.30 16.29
CA ARG A 38 -16.61 11.68 15.88
C ARG A 38 -17.25 12.01 14.53
N HIS A 39 -17.15 11.08 13.58
CA HIS A 39 -17.63 11.25 12.20
C HIS A 39 -19.07 10.75 11.98
N GLY A 40 -19.73 10.18 13.00
CA GLY A 40 -21.09 9.62 12.87
C GLY A 40 -21.18 8.32 12.04
N LEU A 41 -20.04 7.64 11.85
CA LEU A 41 -19.91 6.41 11.06
C LEU A 41 -19.98 5.14 11.91
N ALA A 42 -19.88 5.25 13.24
CA ALA A 42 -20.02 4.10 14.13
C ALA A 42 -21.37 3.39 13.94
N ARG A 43 -21.35 2.05 13.99
CA ARG A 43 -22.52 1.17 13.92
C ARG A 43 -22.43 0.11 15.03
N PRO A 44 -23.57 -0.34 15.59
CA PRO A 44 -23.59 -1.25 16.74
C PRO A 44 -23.41 -2.71 16.32
N TYR A 45 -22.24 -3.05 15.77
CA TYR A 45 -21.87 -4.42 15.43
C TYR A 45 -20.35 -4.61 15.49
N ASP A 46 -19.92 -5.84 15.81
CA ASP A 46 -18.49 -6.18 15.88
C ASP A 46 -17.92 -6.69 14.55
N ARG A 47 -18.75 -7.37 13.74
CA ARG A 47 -18.47 -7.82 12.37
C ARG A 47 -19.72 -7.77 11.50
N ALA A 48 -19.56 -7.70 10.19
CA ALA A 48 -20.67 -7.54 9.25
C ALA A 48 -21.55 -8.79 9.10
N HIS A 49 -20.95 -9.99 9.06
CA HIS A 49 -21.67 -11.23 8.80
C HIS A 49 -22.76 -11.52 9.85
N GLY A 50 -23.99 -11.76 9.37
CA GLY A 50 -25.14 -12.07 10.21
C GLY A 50 -25.59 -10.92 11.09
N ARG A 51 -25.29 -9.66 10.74
CA ARG A 51 -25.70 -8.47 11.50
C ARG A 51 -26.56 -7.53 10.63
N PRO A 52 -27.87 -7.37 10.92
CA PRO A 52 -28.73 -6.46 10.16
C PRO A 52 -28.25 -5.00 10.14
N ALA A 53 -27.56 -4.56 11.21
CA ALA A 53 -27.00 -3.21 11.28
C ALA A 53 -25.89 -2.94 10.24
N ALA A 54 -25.32 -3.99 9.62
CA ALA A 54 -24.30 -3.89 8.59
C ALA A 54 -24.88 -3.79 7.17
N ASP A 55 -26.16 -4.12 6.96
CA ASP A 55 -26.78 -4.18 5.61
C ASP A 55 -26.78 -2.84 4.88
N THR A 56 -26.81 -1.74 5.63
CA THR A 56 -26.81 -0.36 5.11
C THR A 56 -25.49 0.36 5.33
N ASP A 57 -24.48 -0.31 5.90
CA ASP A 57 -23.17 0.28 6.14
C ASP A 57 -22.28 0.18 4.88
N PRO A 58 -21.89 1.31 4.25
CA PRO A 58 -21.01 1.28 3.08
C PRO A 58 -19.61 0.71 3.35
N PHE A 59 -19.18 0.65 4.62
CA PHE A 59 -17.90 0.09 5.05
C PHE A 59 -17.98 -1.40 5.41
N ALA A 60 -19.18 -2.00 5.44
CA ALA A 60 -19.32 -3.43 5.71
C ALA A 60 -18.76 -4.27 4.55
N LEU A 61 -17.89 -5.23 4.87
CA LEU A 61 -17.42 -6.23 3.93
C LEU A 61 -18.36 -7.45 3.94
N ARG A 62 -19.17 -7.60 2.89
CA ARG A 62 -20.16 -8.68 2.78
C ARG A 62 -19.53 -9.94 2.17
N LEU A 63 -18.82 -10.71 3.00
CA LEU A 63 -18.12 -11.93 2.55
C LEU A 63 -19.06 -12.95 1.90
N ALA A 64 -20.27 -13.13 2.45
CA ALA A 64 -21.24 -14.12 1.99
C ALA A 64 -21.76 -13.85 0.56
N ASP A 65 -21.69 -12.59 0.10
CA ASP A 65 -22.17 -12.18 -1.22
C ASP A 65 -21.15 -12.45 -2.34
N ALA A 66 -19.93 -12.86 -1.97
CA ALA A 66 -18.79 -13.01 -2.86
C ALA A 66 -18.21 -14.43 -2.75
N PRO A 67 -18.49 -15.36 -3.70
CA PRO A 67 -18.08 -16.77 -3.57
C PRO A 67 -16.60 -16.98 -3.28
N VAL A 68 -15.72 -16.19 -3.91
CA VAL A 68 -14.26 -16.25 -3.70
C VAL A 68 -13.89 -15.82 -2.27
N LEU A 69 -14.37 -14.64 -1.83
CA LEU A 69 -14.08 -14.14 -0.48
C LEU A 69 -14.71 -15.02 0.61
N ARG A 70 -15.89 -15.57 0.35
CA ARG A 70 -16.53 -16.55 1.23
C ARG A 70 -15.64 -17.77 1.41
N SER A 71 -15.18 -18.38 0.32
CA SER A 71 -14.33 -19.57 0.35
C SER A 71 -13.00 -19.31 1.07
N LEU A 72 -12.36 -18.16 0.80
CA LEU A 72 -11.06 -17.81 1.37
C LEU A 72 -11.13 -17.43 2.86
N TYR A 73 -12.22 -16.81 3.30
CA TYR A 73 -12.32 -16.23 4.64
C TYR A 73 -13.45 -16.85 5.46
N LEU A 74 -14.71 -16.66 5.04
CA LEU A 74 -15.88 -17.01 5.86
C LEU A 74 -15.99 -18.52 6.13
N ASP A 75 -15.83 -19.36 5.10
CA ASP A 75 -15.90 -20.81 5.26
C ASP A 75 -14.62 -21.38 5.95
N ALA A 76 -13.55 -20.57 6.04
CA ALA A 76 -12.25 -20.93 6.60
C ALA A 76 -12.07 -20.49 8.06
N GLU A 77 -13.02 -19.77 8.67
CA GLU A 77 -12.90 -19.19 10.02
C GLU A 77 -12.54 -20.21 11.12
N ALA A 78 -12.90 -21.49 10.94
CA ALA A 78 -12.60 -22.55 11.89
C ALA A 78 -11.10 -22.92 11.97
N ALA A 79 -10.28 -22.50 10.99
CA ALA A 79 -8.86 -22.83 10.96
C ALA A 79 -8.04 -22.07 12.02
N ASP A 80 -8.36 -20.79 12.25
CA ASP A 80 -7.59 -19.89 13.12
C ASP A 80 -8.45 -18.85 13.88
N GLY A 81 -9.75 -18.77 13.62
CA GLY A 81 -10.66 -17.77 14.21
C GLY A 81 -10.52 -16.36 13.60
N TYR A 82 -9.86 -16.22 12.45
CA TYR A 82 -9.66 -14.93 11.80
C TYR A 82 -10.95 -14.40 11.17
N HIS A 83 -11.44 -13.27 11.66
CA HIS A 83 -12.62 -12.59 11.14
C HIS A 83 -12.23 -11.40 10.26
N ARG A 84 -12.30 -11.56 8.94
CA ARG A 84 -11.88 -10.55 7.95
C ARG A 84 -12.82 -9.33 7.86
N ASP A 85 -14.09 -9.50 8.23
CA ASP A 85 -15.20 -8.54 8.10
C ASP A 85 -15.53 -7.82 9.41
N ARG A 86 -14.54 -7.63 10.29
CA ARG A 86 -14.68 -6.81 11.49
C ARG A 86 -15.06 -5.37 11.16
N ASN A 87 -15.79 -4.75 12.08
CA ASN A 87 -16.16 -3.34 11.96
C ASN A 87 -14.91 -2.45 12.02
N VAL A 88 -14.63 -1.71 10.95
CA VAL A 88 -13.49 -0.79 10.85
C VAL A 88 -13.61 0.43 11.77
N PHE A 89 -14.80 0.68 12.33
CA PHE A 89 -15.06 1.66 13.38
C PHE A 89 -15.30 1.01 14.75
N GLY A 90 -14.95 -0.27 14.90
CA GLY A 90 -15.02 -1.00 16.17
C GLY A 90 -13.82 -0.70 17.09
N PRO A 91 -13.86 -1.23 18.33
CA PRO A 91 -12.70 -1.17 19.23
C PRO A 91 -11.54 -2.03 18.71
N GLY A 92 -10.31 -1.69 19.11
CA GLY A 92 -9.10 -2.48 18.79
C GLY A 92 -8.43 -2.13 17.45
N VAL A 93 -8.95 -1.16 16.70
CA VAL A 93 -8.23 -0.56 15.57
C VAL A 93 -7.16 0.37 16.14
N SER A 94 -5.90 0.04 15.90
CA SER A 94 -4.73 0.74 16.46
C SER A 94 -3.65 1.07 15.42
N ILE A 95 -3.90 0.78 14.13
CA ILE A 95 -2.94 1.01 13.04
C ILE A 95 -3.18 2.40 12.48
N GLU A 96 -2.13 3.18 12.30
CA GLU A 96 -2.19 4.51 11.70
C GLU A 96 -2.83 4.44 10.30
N ASP A 97 -3.79 5.33 10.05
CA ASP A 97 -4.48 5.47 8.76
C ASP A 97 -4.12 6.78 8.04
N ASP A 98 -3.41 7.67 8.73
CA ASP A 98 -2.74 8.86 8.22
C ASP A 98 -1.30 8.87 8.73
N MET A 99 -0.32 8.88 7.84
CA MET A 99 1.08 8.92 8.23
C MET A 99 1.97 9.65 7.23
N ALA A 100 2.94 10.39 7.77
CA ALA A 100 4.02 11.05 7.05
C ALA A 100 5.36 10.43 7.48
N VAL A 101 6.21 10.08 6.51
CA VAL A 101 7.51 9.45 6.74
C VAL A 101 8.59 10.21 5.95
N LEU A 102 9.68 10.54 6.62
CA LEU A 102 10.90 11.10 6.04
C LEU A 102 12.00 10.03 6.07
N VAL A 103 12.56 9.72 4.90
CA VAL A 103 13.64 8.73 4.77
C VAL A 103 14.87 9.39 4.16
N ARG A 104 16.02 9.19 4.80
CA ARG A 104 17.35 9.48 4.26
C ARG A 104 17.91 8.22 3.61
N TYR A 105 18.43 8.32 2.40
CA TYR A 105 19.08 7.21 1.70
C TYR A 105 20.60 7.35 1.71
N ALA A 106 21.32 6.23 1.67
CA ALA A 106 22.77 6.18 1.62
C ALA A 106 23.37 6.91 0.39
N SER A 107 22.64 6.93 -0.73
CA SER A 107 23.00 7.68 -1.94
C SER A 107 23.00 9.20 -1.76
N GLY A 108 22.41 9.69 -0.67
CA GLY A 108 22.20 11.09 -0.45
C GLY A 108 20.84 11.61 -0.94
N ALA A 109 19.95 10.73 -1.40
CA ALA A 109 18.55 11.10 -1.65
C ALA A 109 17.74 11.25 -0.35
N THR A 110 16.61 11.94 -0.44
CA THR A 110 15.62 12.05 0.64
C THR A 110 14.22 11.78 0.07
N LEU A 111 13.46 10.90 0.73
CA LEU A 111 12.07 10.63 0.41
C LEU A 111 11.17 11.30 1.44
N THR A 112 10.15 12.01 0.97
CA THR A 112 8.98 12.38 1.78
C THR A 112 7.81 11.53 1.31
N TYR A 113 7.28 10.71 2.21
CA TYR A 113 6.22 9.76 1.93
C TYR A 113 5.00 10.12 2.77
N HIS A 114 3.81 10.07 2.17
CA HIS A 114 2.55 10.24 2.88
C HIS A 114 1.60 9.13 2.49
N LEU A 115 0.91 8.57 3.48
CA LEU A 115 -0.14 7.59 3.27
C LEU A 115 -1.43 8.06 3.94
N THR A 116 -2.52 7.92 3.18
CA THR A 116 -3.87 8.22 3.61
C THR A 116 -4.73 7.01 3.25
N ALA A 117 -5.01 6.14 4.23
CA ALA A 117 -5.74 4.88 4.01
C ALA A 117 -7.25 5.07 3.80
N TYR A 118 -7.74 6.30 3.94
CA TYR A 118 -9.13 6.72 3.73
C TYR A 118 -9.27 7.67 2.53
N ALA A 119 -8.34 7.60 1.58
CA ALA A 119 -8.41 8.38 0.35
C ALA A 119 -9.65 8.01 -0.50
N PRO A 120 -10.26 8.97 -1.20
CA PRO A 120 -11.45 8.71 -2.02
C PRO A 120 -11.15 7.95 -3.34
N TRP A 121 -9.86 7.75 -3.65
CA TRP A 121 -9.34 7.07 -4.82
C TRP A 121 -8.20 6.13 -4.40
N GLU A 122 -7.94 5.10 -5.20
CA GLU A 122 -6.85 4.15 -4.99
C GLU A 122 -5.73 4.38 -6.00
N GLY A 123 -4.49 4.39 -5.51
CA GLY A 123 -3.29 4.55 -6.30
C GLY A 123 -2.22 5.35 -5.56
N TYR A 124 -1.21 5.81 -6.30
CA TYR A 124 -0.11 6.58 -5.75
C TYR A 124 0.44 7.61 -6.73
N ARG A 125 1.18 8.57 -6.17
CA ARG A 125 1.97 9.55 -6.91
C ARG A 125 3.38 9.53 -6.40
N ILE A 126 4.34 9.57 -7.31
CA ILE A 126 5.76 9.75 -6.97
C ILE A 126 6.38 10.79 -7.89
N ALA A 127 7.31 11.57 -7.35
CA ALA A 127 8.11 12.48 -8.14
C ALA A 127 9.57 12.46 -7.70
N PHE A 128 10.45 12.44 -8.68
CA PHE A 128 11.90 12.50 -8.51
C PHE A 128 12.38 13.87 -8.97
N ASN A 129 13.09 14.60 -8.11
CA ASN A 129 13.75 15.84 -8.49
C ASN A 129 15.25 15.59 -8.57
N GLY A 130 15.84 15.96 -9.69
CA GLY A 130 17.27 15.80 -9.95
C GLY A 130 17.88 17.05 -10.58
N SER A 131 19.15 16.97 -10.95
CA SER A 131 19.91 18.08 -11.54
C SER A 131 19.50 18.45 -12.97
N ALA A 132 18.64 17.66 -13.62
CA ALA A 132 18.14 17.91 -14.97
C ALA A 132 16.65 18.29 -15.01
N GLY A 133 15.96 18.30 -13.86
CA GLY A 133 14.53 18.57 -13.77
C GLY A 133 13.80 17.55 -12.89
N ARG A 134 12.58 17.16 -13.28
CA ARG A 134 11.69 16.33 -12.49
C ARG A 134 11.01 15.24 -13.32
N LEU A 135 10.92 14.03 -12.77
CA LEU A 135 10.10 12.93 -13.31
C LEU A 135 8.90 12.71 -12.39
N GLU A 136 7.69 12.62 -12.94
CA GLU A 136 6.45 12.43 -12.19
C GLU A 136 5.72 11.19 -12.69
N LEU A 137 5.27 10.35 -11.77
CA LEU A 137 4.43 9.19 -12.06
C LEU A 137 3.14 9.30 -11.23
N LEU A 138 2.01 9.21 -11.92
CA LEU A 138 0.70 8.95 -11.34
C LEU A 138 0.29 7.53 -11.72
N VAL A 139 -0.07 6.73 -10.74
CA VAL A 139 -0.80 5.48 -10.94
C VAL A 139 -2.12 5.63 -10.19
N GLU A 140 -3.22 5.67 -10.94
CA GLU A 140 -4.58 5.67 -10.43
C GLU A 140 -5.16 4.29 -10.75
N GLU A 141 -5.44 3.50 -9.72
CA GLU A 141 -6.03 2.16 -9.85
C GLU A 141 -7.56 2.25 -9.87
N SER A 142 -8.10 3.14 -9.04
CA SER A 142 -9.53 3.45 -8.98
C SER A 142 -9.76 4.91 -8.66
N ALA A 143 -10.58 5.60 -9.46
CA ALA A 143 -10.97 6.98 -9.17
C ALA A 143 -11.99 7.09 -8.02
N TRP A 144 -12.76 6.03 -7.74
CA TRP A 144 -13.76 5.98 -6.67
C TRP A 144 -14.25 4.55 -6.43
N THR A 145 -14.76 4.27 -5.22
CA THR A 145 -15.41 2.99 -4.89
C THR A 145 -16.91 3.16 -4.74
N ARG A 146 -17.70 2.33 -5.42
CA ARG A 146 -19.15 2.29 -5.23
C ARG A 146 -19.48 1.67 -3.85
N PRO A 147 -20.38 2.27 -3.06
CA PRO A 147 -20.89 1.65 -1.84
C PRO A 147 -21.38 0.22 -2.09
N GLY A 148 -20.98 -0.73 -1.23
CA GLY A 148 -21.38 -2.13 -1.34
C GLY A 148 -20.67 -2.95 -2.44
N ALA A 149 -19.76 -2.34 -3.21
CA ALA A 149 -18.93 -3.04 -4.21
C ALA A 149 -17.71 -3.77 -3.59
N SER A 150 -17.48 -3.65 -2.28
CA SER A 150 -16.45 -4.36 -1.52
C SER A 150 -16.54 -5.89 -1.63
N GLY A 151 -17.72 -6.43 -1.98
CA GLY A 151 -17.93 -7.86 -2.29
C GLY A 151 -18.01 -8.19 -3.79
N ALA A 152 -18.02 -7.21 -4.69
CA ALA A 152 -18.09 -7.44 -6.14
C ALA A 152 -16.69 -7.62 -6.77
N VAL A 153 -15.74 -8.11 -5.97
CA VAL A 153 -14.35 -8.25 -6.39
C VAL A 153 -14.15 -9.69 -6.84
N THR A 154 -13.94 -9.87 -8.14
CA THR A 154 -13.55 -11.16 -8.74
C THR A 154 -12.09 -11.51 -8.48
N ASP A 155 -11.29 -10.53 -8.03
CA ASP A 155 -9.91 -10.69 -7.58
C ASP A 155 -9.81 -10.75 -6.04
N PRO A 156 -8.84 -11.50 -5.47
CA PRO A 156 -8.58 -11.52 -4.04
C PRO A 156 -8.08 -10.16 -3.48
N VAL A 157 -7.76 -9.21 -4.36
CA VAL A 157 -7.44 -7.81 -4.03
C VAL A 157 -8.60 -6.90 -4.49
N PRO A 158 -9.32 -6.22 -3.59
CA PRO A 158 -10.46 -5.37 -3.91
C PRO A 158 -10.20 -4.23 -4.91
N HIS A 159 -10.39 -4.45 -6.20
CA HIS A 159 -10.41 -3.38 -7.21
C HIS A 159 -11.87 -3.04 -7.53
N ALA A 160 -12.47 -2.16 -6.74
CA ALA A 160 -13.88 -1.76 -6.92
C ALA A 160 -14.06 -0.58 -7.91
N GLY A 161 -13.09 -0.35 -8.80
CA GLY A 161 -12.98 0.86 -9.63
C GLY A 161 -13.14 0.64 -11.14
N THR A 162 -13.79 1.59 -11.81
CA THR A 162 -13.73 1.78 -13.26
C THR A 162 -12.65 2.81 -13.61
N GLY A 163 -11.71 2.46 -14.49
CA GLY A 163 -10.88 3.45 -15.19
C GLY A 163 -9.58 3.85 -14.48
N GLY A 164 -8.71 2.88 -14.22
CA GLY A 164 -7.33 3.19 -13.83
C GLY A 164 -6.56 3.88 -14.96
N ARG A 165 -5.65 4.80 -14.60
CA ARG A 165 -4.75 5.49 -15.54
C ARG A 165 -3.33 5.54 -14.98
N THR A 166 -2.37 5.53 -15.87
CA THR A 166 -0.96 5.73 -15.54
C THR A 166 -0.43 6.88 -16.39
N GLU A 167 0.17 7.87 -15.75
CA GLU A 167 0.75 9.04 -16.42
C GLU A 167 2.21 9.18 -15.96
N LEU A 168 3.15 9.16 -16.91
CA LEU A 168 4.56 9.41 -16.67
C LEU A 168 4.97 10.70 -17.39
N LEU A 169 5.36 11.71 -16.64
CA LEU A 169 5.65 13.05 -17.14
C LEU A 169 7.08 13.45 -16.80
N LEU A 170 7.87 13.78 -17.82
CA LEU A 170 9.21 14.33 -17.67
C LEU A 170 9.15 15.86 -17.81
N ARG A 171 9.68 16.57 -16.83
CA ARG A 171 9.77 18.03 -16.76
C ARG A 171 11.24 18.47 -16.73
N PRO A 172 11.89 18.72 -17.88
CA PRO A 172 13.21 19.34 -17.90
C PRO A 172 13.15 20.77 -17.35
N PHE A 173 14.26 21.32 -16.86
CA PHE A 173 14.27 22.70 -16.31
C PHE A 173 13.91 23.79 -17.34
N TRP A 174 14.36 23.62 -18.58
CA TRP A 174 14.35 24.69 -19.60
C TRP A 174 13.50 24.34 -20.83
N GLU A 175 12.67 23.32 -20.73
CA GLU A 175 11.83 22.84 -21.83
C GLU A 175 10.41 22.56 -21.33
N PRO A 176 9.40 22.63 -22.21
CA PRO A 176 8.05 22.17 -21.88
C PRO A 176 8.04 20.71 -21.39
N PRO A 177 7.15 20.36 -20.43
CA PRO A 177 6.95 18.97 -20.01
C PRO A 177 6.59 18.06 -21.19
N ARG A 178 7.07 16.81 -21.15
CA ARG A 178 6.76 15.78 -22.14
C ARG A 178 6.28 14.49 -21.49
N GLU A 179 5.17 13.97 -21.99
CA GLU A 179 4.64 12.67 -21.60
C GLU A 179 5.57 11.56 -22.12
N VAL A 180 5.91 10.61 -21.24
CA VAL A 180 6.67 9.42 -21.57
C VAL A 180 5.71 8.25 -21.66
N ARG A 181 5.50 7.74 -22.87
CA ARG A 181 4.63 6.58 -23.07
C ARG A 181 5.39 5.29 -22.77
N THR A 182 4.88 4.50 -21.84
CA THR A 182 5.37 3.17 -21.53
C THR A 182 4.48 2.11 -22.18
N ALA A 183 5.05 0.98 -22.60
CA ALA A 183 4.22 -0.16 -22.99
C ALA A 183 3.49 -0.68 -21.75
N THR A 184 2.16 -0.71 -21.78
CA THR A 184 1.35 -1.39 -20.77
C THR A 184 1.56 -2.90 -20.90
N GLY A 185 1.94 -3.57 -19.81
CA GLY A 185 2.02 -5.03 -19.77
C GLY A 185 0.62 -5.65 -19.87
N GLU A 186 0.54 -6.88 -20.39
CA GLU A 186 -0.70 -7.67 -20.35
C GLU A 186 -0.96 -8.18 -18.91
N GLY A 187 -2.22 -8.09 -18.44
CA GLY A 187 -2.67 -8.61 -17.14
C GLY A 187 -3.18 -7.55 -16.14
N GLY A 188 -3.98 -7.98 -15.15
CA GLY A 188 -4.38 -7.14 -14.00
C GLY A 188 -3.18 -6.69 -13.17
N LEU A 189 -3.33 -5.62 -12.38
CA LEU A 189 -2.26 -5.06 -11.52
C LEU A 189 -0.96 -4.68 -12.27
N GLY A 190 -1.08 -4.23 -13.52
CA GLY A 190 0.08 -3.83 -14.34
C GLY A 190 1.01 -4.99 -14.76
N GLY A 191 0.58 -6.25 -14.56
CA GLY A 191 1.32 -7.46 -14.93
C GLY A 191 2.38 -7.91 -13.93
N GLY A 192 2.45 -7.29 -12.74
CA GLY A 192 3.41 -7.64 -11.69
C GLY A 192 3.20 -9.05 -11.15
N ASP A 193 1.97 -9.40 -10.80
CA ASP A 193 1.62 -10.71 -10.22
C ASP A 193 1.96 -11.87 -11.15
N ALA A 194 1.63 -11.76 -12.44
CA ALA A 194 1.95 -12.77 -13.43
C ALA A 194 3.47 -13.01 -13.54
N ARG A 195 4.27 -11.93 -13.48
CA ARG A 195 5.74 -12.02 -13.50
C ARG A 195 6.28 -12.61 -12.20
N MET A 196 5.74 -12.22 -11.05
CA MET A 196 6.12 -12.77 -9.76
C MET A 196 5.83 -14.27 -9.69
N LEU A 197 4.64 -14.71 -10.10
CA LEU A 197 4.27 -16.13 -10.14
C LEU A 197 5.15 -16.92 -11.11
N ALA A 198 5.48 -16.34 -12.27
CA ALA A 198 6.41 -16.95 -13.22
C ALA A 198 7.84 -17.07 -12.65
N ASP A 199 8.31 -16.09 -11.87
CA ASP A 199 9.63 -16.18 -11.21
C ASP A 199 9.67 -17.20 -10.08
N LEU A 200 8.55 -17.35 -9.33
CA LEU A 200 8.44 -18.26 -8.19
C LEU A 200 8.17 -19.71 -8.58
N PHE A 201 7.31 -19.93 -9.57
CA PHE A 201 6.79 -21.27 -9.93
C PHE A 201 7.07 -21.68 -11.37
N GLY A 202 7.50 -20.74 -12.22
CA GLY A 202 7.80 -20.98 -13.63
C GLY A 202 9.30 -20.96 -13.93
N ASP A 203 9.61 -20.86 -15.22
CA ASP A 203 10.98 -20.70 -15.71
C ASP A 203 11.38 -19.22 -15.63
N ARG A 204 12.47 -18.95 -14.90
CA ARG A 204 13.02 -17.60 -14.80
C ARG A 204 13.46 -17.09 -16.16
N THR A 205 12.98 -15.90 -16.52
CA THR A 205 13.38 -15.21 -17.74
C THR A 205 14.52 -14.22 -17.45
N PRO A 206 15.37 -13.88 -18.44
CA PRO A 206 16.39 -12.86 -18.25
C PRO A 206 15.79 -11.54 -17.80
N ASP A 207 16.36 -10.96 -16.75
CA ASP A 207 15.86 -9.73 -16.14
C ASP A 207 16.91 -8.61 -16.19
N PRO A 208 17.07 -7.93 -17.35
CA PRO A 208 18.10 -6.90 -17.53
C PRO A 208 17.86 -5.64 -16.70
N LEU A 209 16.67 -5.49 -16.10
CA LEU A 209 16.31 -4.35 -15.26
C LEU A 209 16.39 -4.68 -13.76
N GLY A 210 16.71 -5.93 -13.37
CA GLY A 210 16.81 -6.34 -11.97
C GLY A 210 15.53 -6.09 -11.17
N ARG A 211 14.37 -6.38 -11.76
CA ARG A 211 13.03 -6.27 -11.15
C ARG A 211 12.71 -7.39 -10.17
N ALA A 212 13.29 -8.58 -10.36
CA ALA A 212 13.08 -9.71 -9.45
C ALA A 212 13.72 -9.41 -8.08
N ALA A 213 12.90 -9.22 -7.06
CA ALA A 213 13.34 -8.96 -5.69
C ALA A 213 13.77 -10.27 -5.00
N ASP A 214 14.89 -10.22 -4.30
CA ASP A 214 15.35 -11.30 -3.42
C ASP A 214 15.00 -11.04 -1.95
N ALA A 215 15.43 -11.92 -1.05
CA ALA A 215 15.18 -11.77 0.39
C ALA A 215 15.86 -10.50 0.97
N THR A 216 16.98 -10.07 0.39
CA THR A 216 17.71 -8.87 0.81
C THR A 216 16.94 -7.60 0.45
N ALA A 217 16.40 -7.53 -0.77
CA ALA A 217 15.50 -6.46 -1.20
C ALA A 217 14.27 -6.39 -0.28
N GLY A 218 13.65 -7.54 0.01
CA GLY A 218 12.54 -7.65 0.96
C GLY A 218 12.90 -7.14 2.37
N ALA A 219 14.08 -7.48 2.89
CA ALA A 219 14.54 -7.00 4.19
C ALA A 219 14.81 -5.47 4.20
N ARG A 220 15.40 -4.93 3.12
CA ARG A 220 15.65 -3.49 2.94
C ARG A 220 14.35 -2.69 2.80
N SER A 221 13.32 -3.26 2.19
CA SER A 221 11.98 -2.69 2.16
C SER A 221 11.31 -2.70 3.54
N LEU A 222 11.40 -3.84 4.23
CA LEU A 222 10.79 -4.05 5.55
C LEU A 222 11.36 -3.10 6.61
N VAL A 223 12.68 -2.90 6.63
CA VAL A 223 13.35 -2.10 7.68
C VAL A 223 12.87 -0.65 7.70
N THR A 224 12.52 -0.05 6.55
CA THR A 224 11.93 1.30 6.51
C THR A 224 10.63 1.36 7.31
N GLY A 225 9.74 0.37 7.12
CA GLY A 225 8.47 0.30 7.85
C GLY A 225 8.66 0.01 9.34
N LEU A 226 9.60 -0.86 9.69
CA LEU A 226 9.92 -1.12 11.10
C LEU A 226 10.49 0.11 11.80
N ALA A 227 11.40 0.84 11.13
CA ALA A 227 11.97 2.07 11.64
C ALA A 227 10.93 3.19 11.75
N ALA A 228 9.98 3.27 10.81
CA ALA A 228 8.85 4.20 10.91
C ALA A 228 7.98 3.91 12.15
N ASN A 229 7.64 2.65 12.40
CA ASN A 229 6.89 2.27 13.60
C ASN A 229 7.64 2.64 14.89
N LEU A 230 8.93 2.32 14.98
CA LEU A 230 9.74 2.71 16.14
C LEU A 230 9.84 4.24 16.29
N SER A 231 9.89 4.98 15.18
CA SER A 231 9.88 6.44 15.20
C SER A 231 8.55 7.00 15.72
N LEU A 232 7.40 6.42 15.33
CA LEU A 232 6.09 6.79 15.86
C LEU A 232 6.00 6.54 17.38
N GLU A 233 6.51 5.41 17.84
CA GLU A 233 6.50 5.04 19.27
C GLU A 233 7.39 5.95 20.12
N THR A 234 8.56 6.33 19.60
CA THR A 234 9.60 7.06 20.37
C THR A 234 9.62 8.56 20.13
N GLY A 235 9.02 9.04 19.03
CA GLY A 235 9.13 10.42 18.56
C GLY A 235 10.53 10.80 18.04
N ALA A 236 11.42 9.82 17.82
CA ALA A 236 12.81 10.06 17.45
C ALA A 236 13.13 9.67 16.00
N VAL A 237 14.24 10.19 15.48
CA VAL A 237 14.84 9.68 14.23
C VAL A 237 15.48 8.32 14.52
N VAL A 238 15.17 7.32 13.70
CA VAL A 238 15.64 5.95 13.85
C VAL A 238 16.66 5.62 12.77
N ARG A 239 17.80 5.04 13.13
CA ARG A 239 18.76 4.48 12.16
C ARG A 239 18.31 3.07 11.78
N THR A 240 18.17 2.80 10.48
CA THR A 240 17.64 1.52 9.99
C THR A 240 18.46 0.32 10.48
N ARG A 241 19.79 0.45 10.47
CA ARG A 241 20.73 -0.57 10.98
C ARG A 241 20.57 -0.93 12.46
N GLU A 242 19.92 -0.08 13.27
CA GLU A 242 19.64 -0.39 14.68
C GLU A 242 18.39 -1.26 14.84
N VAL A 243 17.53 -1.28 13.82
CA VAL A 243 16.29 -2.06 13.78
C VAL A 243 16.52 -3.40 13.13
N LEU A 244 17.19 -3.41 11.98
CA LEU A 244 17.59 -4.61 11.27
C LEU A 244 18.87 -4.31 10.48
N ASP A 245 19.95 -5.00 10.83
CA ASP A 245 21.23 -4.89 10.12
C ASP A 245 21.18 -5.76 8.86
N VAL A 246 20.83 -5.14 7.74
CA VAL A 246 20.85 -5.79 6.42
C VAL A 246 22.19 -5.49 5.78
N LEU A 247 23.17 -6.37 6.02
CA LEU A 247 24.52 -6.23 5.48
C LEU A 247 24.49 -6.09 3.95
N ASP A 248 25.35 -5.22 3.43
CA ASP A 248 25.65 -5.22 2.00
C ASP A 248 26.41 -6.51 1.67
N ALA A 249 25.81 -7.34 0.82
CA ALA A 249 26.46 -8.54 0.27
C ALA A 249 27.54 -8.17 -0.74
#